data_AF-A0A9E3DRC9-F1
#
_entry.id   AF-A0A9E3DRC9-F1
#
_cell.length_a   1.000
_cell.length_b   1.000
_cell.length_c   1.000
_cell.angle_alpha   90.00
_cell.angle_beta   90.00
_cell.angle_gamma   90.00
#
_symmetry.space_group_name_H-M   'P 1'
#
loop_
_entity.id
_entity.type
_entity.pdbx_description
1 polymer ?
#
loop_
_entity_poly.entity_id
_entity_poly.type
_entity_poly.pdbx_seq_one_letter_code
_entity_poly.pdbx_strand_id
1 'polypeptide(L)' 'MDLEERTLDQIGDRCEECGAKLTPAELQAAMESGGPALCSIHAAEDEPGLFADEAGDLD' A
#
# COMPACT_ATOMS: atom_id res chain seq x y z
N MET A 1 -21.05 -20.16 0.91
CA MET A 1 -19.74 -19.54 0.64
C MET A 1 -19.24 -19.01 1.95
N ASP A 2 -18.15 -19.59 2.47
CA ASP A 2 -17.49 -19.12 3.69
C ASP A 2 -16.68 -17.88 3.27
N LEU A 3 -17.17 -16.69 3.63
CA LEU A 3 -16.42 -15.46 3.41
C LEU A 3 -15.40 -15.37 4.54
N GLU A 4 -14.20 -15.89 4.30
CA GLU A 4 -13.06 -15.69 5.18
C GLU A 4 -12.81 -14.18 5.32
N GLU A 5 -13.12 -13.67 6.50
CA GLU A 5 -12.91 -12.29 6.92
C GLU A 5 -11.40 -12.08 7.00
N ARG A 6 -10.76 -11.69 5.89
CA ARG A 6 -9.35 -11.27 5.91
C ARG A 6 -9.24 -10.08 6.87
N THR A 7 -8.78 -10.36 8.08
CA THR A 7 -8.40 -9.33 9.05
C THR A 7 -7.41 -8.41 8.35
N LEU A 8 -7.82 -7.16 8.13
CA LEU A 8 -6.98 -6.12 7.57
C LEU A 8 -5.71 -6.07 8.43
N ASP A 9 -4.59 -6.48 7.83
CA ASP A 9 -3.28 -6.45 8.45
C ASP A 9 -3.03 -5.01 8.89
N GLN A 10 -2.91 -4.79 10.20
CA GLN A 10 -2.75 -3.44 10.73
C GLN A 10 -1.42 -2.90 10.20
N ILE A 11 -1.46 -1.75 9.52
CA ILE A 11 -0.26 -1.07 9.03
C ILE A 11 0.74 -0.94 10.18
N GLY A 12 1.89 -1.60 10.01
CA GLY A 12 2.93 -1.65 11.02
C GLY A 12 3.60 -0.29 11.27
N ASP A 13 4.14 -0.10 12.47
CA ASP A 13 4.99 1.05 12.85
C ASP A 13 6.37 1.04 12.14
N ARG A 14 6.65 0.03 11.31
CA ARG A 14 7.95 -0.16 10.69
C ARG A 14 7.81 -0.37 9.19
N CYS A 15 8.81 0.13 8.47
CA CYS A 15 8.98 -0.10 7.05
C CYS A 15 9.05 -1.61 6.79
N GLU A 16 8.21 -2.14 5.91
CA GLU A 16 8.20 -3.57 5.57
C GLU A 16 9.45 -4.00 4.79
N GLU A 17 10.07 -3.07 4.05
CA GLU A 17 11.29 -3.33 3.25
C GLU A 17 12.57 -3.33 4.10
N CYS A 18 12.75 -2.32 4.96
CA CYS A 18 14.01 -2.09 5.68
C CYS A 18 13.91 -2.20 7.21
N GLY A 19 12.70 -2.36 7.76
CA GLY A 19 12.46 -2.50 9.20
C GLY A 19 12.68 -1.22 10.02
N ALA A 20 12.94 -0.08 9.36
CA ALA A 20 13.09 1.21 10.01
C ALA A 20 11.78 1.65 10.65
N LYS A 21 11.86 2.31 11.82
CA LYS A 21 10.67 2.86 12.49
C LYS A 21 10.14 4.04 11.67
N LEU A 22 8.87 3.95 11.28
CA LEU A 22 8.22 4.99 10.49
C LEU A 22 7.96 6.23 11.35
N THR A 23 8.12 7.37 10.71
CA THR A 23 7.66 8.64 11.27
C THR A 23 6.14 8.74 11.19
N PRO A 24 5.50 9.62 11.98
CA PRO A 24 4.07 9.84 11.90
C PRO A 24 3.58 10.23 10.50
N ALA A 25 4.41 10.96 9.74
CA ALA A 25 4.09 11.36 8.37
C ALA A 25 4.11 10.18 7.40
N GLU A 26 5.07 9.27 7.53
CA GLU A 26 5.17 8.07 6.68
C GLU A 26 4.04 7.08 6.97
N LEU A 27 3.67 6.90 8.25
CA LEU A 27 2.54 6.06 8.63
C LEU A 27 1.21 6.62 8.09
N GLN A 28 1.03 7.94 8.15
CA GLN A 28 -0.14 8.62 7.60
C GLN A 28 -0.22 8.44 6.08
N ALA A 29 0.89 8.62 5.36
CA ALA A 29 0.95 8.38 3.93
C ALA A 29 0.60 6.93 3.55
N ALA A 30 1.08 5.93 4.30
CA ALA A 30 0.73 4.53 4.07
C ALA A 30 -0.78 4.26 4.29
N MET A 31 -1.36 4.86 5.34
CA MET A 31 -2.80 4.78 5.62
C MET A 31 -3.66 5.45 4.55
N GLU A 32 -3.24 6.61 4.04
CA GLU A 32 -3.95 7.36 3.00
C GLU A 32 -3.89 6.65 1.65
N SER A 33 -2.74 6.07 1.32
CA SER A 33 -2.55 5.28 0.10
C SER A 33 -3.22 3.90 0.17
N GLY A 34 -3.54 3.41 1.37
CA GLY A 34 -4.06 2.06 1.59
C GLY A 34 -3.07 0.96 1.21
N GLY A 35 -1.77 1.30 1.19
CA GLY A 35 -0.67 0.45 0.75
C GLY A 35 0.20 -0.06 1.91
N PRO A 36 1.32 -0.73 1.59
CA PRO A 36 2.25 -1.24 2.60
C PRO A 36 2.85 -0.12 3.46
N ALA A 37 3.26 -0.47 4.68
CA ALA A 37 3.91 0.46 5.58
C ALA A 37 5.35 0.72 5.09
N LEU A 38 5.56 1.75 4.26
CA LEU A 38 6.86 2.08 3.68
C LEU A 38 7.40 3.42 4.16
N CYS A 39 8.72 3.50 4.39
CA CYS A 39 9.37 4.78 4.64
C CYS A 39 9.39 5.60 3.36
N SER A 40 9.53 6.92 3.49
CA SER A 40 9.57 7.90 2.39
C SER A 40 10.52 7.55 1.24
N ILE A 41 11.58 6.78 1.52
CA ILE A 41 12.54 6.30 0.52
C ILE A 41 11.91 5.21 -0.35
N HIS A 42 11.30 4.19 0.26
CA HIS A 42 10.71 3.05 -0.47
C HIS A 42 9.27 3.34 -0.94
N ALA A 43 8.56 4.24 -0.26
CA ALA A 43 7.22 4.69 -0.67
C ALA A 43 7.24 5.45 -2.01
N ALA A 44 8.37 6.10 -2.36
CA ALA A 44 8.53 6.79 -3.63
C ALA A 44 8.71 5.85 -4.83
N GLU A 45 9.00 4.56 -4.59
CA GLU A 45 9.16 3.56 -5.65
C GLU A 45 7.83 2.87 -6.01
N ASP A 46 6.83 2.99 -5.12
CA ASP A 46 5.46 2.48 -5.28
C ASP A 46 4.54 3.59 -5.80
N GLU A 47 4.93 4.28 -6.88
CA GLU A 47 3.93 5.02 -7.66
C GLU A 47 3.15 4.00 -8.49
N PRO A 48 1.85 3.75 -8.19
CA PRO A 48 1.04 2.91 -9.07
C PRO A 48 0.97 3.63 -10.41
N GLY A 49 1.78 3.16 -11.36
CA GLY A 49 1.72 3.60 -12.73
C GLY A 49 0.26 3.57 -13.18
N LEU A 50 -0.20 4.69 -13.74
CA LEU A 50 -1.48 4.79 -14.44
C LEU A 50 -1.63 3.60 -15.40
N PHE A 51 -2.25 2.52 -14.94
CA PHE A 51 -3.07 1.66 -15.77
C PHE A 51 -4.49 2.14 -15.63
N ALA A 52 -4.70 3.38 -16.08
CA ALA A 52 -6.02 3.81 -16.52
C ALA A 52 -6.14 3.35 -17.97
N ASP A 53 -7.16 2.52 -18.21
CA ASP A 53 -7.73 2.17 -19.50
C ASP A 53 -7.09 0.99 -20.27
N GLU A 54 -7.68 -0.19 -20.11
CA GLU A 54 -8.23 -0.89 -21.27
C GLU A 54 -9.48 -1.67 -20.83
N ALA A 55 -10.60 -0.94 -20.76
CA ALA A 55 -11.90 -1.55 -20.84
C ALA A 55 -12.25 -1.72 -22.33
N GLY A 56 -12.40 -2.97 -22.80
CA GLY A 56 -13.14 -3.23 -24.04
C GLY A 56 -12.48 -4.21 -25.01
N ASP A 57 -12.51 -5.50 -24.69
CA ASP A 57 -12.59 -6.52 -25.74
C ASP A 57 -14.06 -6.66 -26.13
N LEU A 58 -14.44 -5.91 -27.17
CA LEU A 58 -15.66 -6.14 -27.94
C LEU A 58 -15.23 -6.72 -29.29
N ASP A 59 -15.23 -8.05 -29.41
CA ASP A 59 -15.66 -8.81 -30.60
C ASP A 59 -16.13 -10.23 -30.20
#